data_AF-A0A955X0U9-F1
#
_entry.id   AF-A0A955X0U9-F1
#
_cell.length_a   1.000
_cell.length_b   1.000
_cell.length_c   1.000
_cell.angle_alpha   90.00
_cell.angle_beta   90.00
_cell.angle_gamma   90.00
#
_symmetry.space_group_name_H-M   'P 1'
#
loop_
_entity.id
_entity.type
_entity.pdbx_description
1 polymer ?
#
loop_
_entity_poly.entity_id
_entity_poly.type
_entity_poly.pdbx_seq_one_letter_code
_entity_poly.pdbx_strand_id
1 'polypeptide(L)'
;MSTVYRNLTCTAVIASSLWGCGADPAPLEFVNGLDPAHPGYAGQERFLTDTWDTELLDEWPPAEFMLALMEDEPEVFGEQFAAFGFIPDPARDLPVGLARGVKDPERIHETCALCHVQRLDDGLWLGVPNTGLDIGRFRVEVNRRWVAAGHAPLMTELQETKALALGPGRTNAESSGYPDVVPADFPPYFELGQRQYLNYMGTGQDVRTEIHFAVFSFGAGSPNEETAKVPFPDEARIAPFIEFLGGLAPPPAPSQDAGEVARGRAVFEAERCGACHHLDDVSLDAVVTLDTSTTGVERLPGEDPALPNGSIRTSRAHRILQDGDGGGEGSGTDVGLGDLIAFIIGRGLAVRRTDGYRANTLRGLWATAPYLHNGSVPTLEALLTRPEDRPTRWMRGDFEVDTSRFGSSNEGHTFGTTLEAADKAALAAFLRSL
;
A
#
# COMPACT_ATOMS: atom_id res chain seq x y z
N MET A 1 -51.50 42.80 -8.63
CA MET A 1 -51.59 42.36 -7.22
C MET A 1 -50.48 41.32 -7.05
N SER A 2 -49.21 41.69 -6.82
CA SER A 2 -48.60 42.07 -5.53
C SER A 2 -48.96 41.06 -4.42
N THR A 3 -48.08 40.40 -3.65
CA THR A 3 -46.66 40.60 -3.30
C THR A 3 -46.27 39.49 -2.30
N VAL A 4 -45.09 38.87 -2.46
CA VAL A 4 -44.07 38.49 -1.44
C VAL A 4 -44.36 37.34 -0.46
N TYR A 5 -43.53 36.29 -0.58
CA TYR A 5 -43.05 35.44 0.52
C TYR A 5 -42.01 36.22 1.34
N ARG A 6 -42.22 36.36 2.66
CA ARG A 6 -41.28 36.99 3.60
C ARG A 6 -40.87 35.98 4.69
N ASN A 7 -39.57 35.73 4.74
CA ASN A 7 -38.70 35.62 5.92
C ASN A 7 -39.36 35.32 7.27
N LEU A 8 -39.06 34.14 7.83
CA LEU A 8 -39.07 33.92 9.28
C LEU A 8 -37.63 33.97 9.79
N THR A 9 -37.42 34.95 10.66
CA THR A 9 -36.18 35.38 11.29
C THR A 9 -35.72 34.43 12.41
N CYS A 10 -34.42 34.13 12.41
CA CYS A 10 -33.65 33.72 13.57
C CYS A 10 -33.97 34.59 14.80
N THR A 11 -34.24 33.96 15.94
CA THR A 11 -34.06 34.58 17.26
C THR A 11 -33.30 33.59 18.14
N ALA A 12 -32.11 33.99 18.55
CA ALA A 12 -31.14 33.21 19.30
C ALA A 12 -31.54 33.03 20.77
N VAL A 13 -31.23 31.87 21.35
CA VAL A 13 -30.91 31.72 22.77
C VAL A 13 -29.47 31.23 22.84
N ILE A 14 -28.68 31.95 23.62
CA ILE A 14 -27.23 31.96 23.65
C ILE A 14 -26.71 30.78 24.49
N ALA A 15 -25.91 29.91 23.86
CA ALA A 15 -24.82 29.18 24.48
C ALA A 15 -23.59 29.38 23.59
N SER A 16 -22.71 30.26 24.04
CA SER A 16 -21.57 30.78 23.28
C SER A 16 -20.29 30.04 23.63
N SER A 17 -19.73 29.31 22.66
CA SER A 17 -18.28 29.24 22.45
C SER A 17 -17.94 28.73 21.03
N LEU A 18 -17.47 29.68 20.20
CA LEU A 18 -16.48 29.50 19.12
C LEU A 18 -16.84 28.67 17.88
N TRP A 19 -18.02 28.86 17.31
CA TRP A 19 -18.24 28.56 15.89
C TRP A 19 -18.72 29.84 15.23
N GLY A 20 -17.77 30.64 14.73
CA GLY A 20 -18.11 31.63 13.72
C GLY A 20 -18.74 30.92 12.53
N CYS A 21 -19.53 31.62 11.72
CA CYS A 21 -19.87 31.16 10.38
C CYS A 21 -18.56 31.06 9.59
N GLY A 22 -17.84 29.94 9.77
CA GLY A 22 -16.59 29.63 9.11
C GLY A 22 -16.90 29.22 7.69
N ALA A 23 -16.10 29.70 6.75
CA ALA A 23 -16.10 29.14 5.40
C ALA A 23 -15.98 27.62 5.48
N ASP A 24 -16.59 26.91 4.53
CA ASP A 24 -16.39 25.48 4.38
C ASP A 24 -14.88 25.18 4.44
N PRO A 25 -14.45 24.18 5.23
CA PRO A 25 -13.03 23.84 5.35
C PRO A 25 -12.41 23.65 3.96
N ALA A 26 -11.25 24.28 3.77
CA ALA A 26 -10.53 24.18 2.50
C ALA A 26 -10.18 22.70 2.23
N PRO A 27 -10.19 22.26 0.95
CA PRO A 27 -9.73 20.92 0.59
C PRO A 27 -8.32 20.65 1.11
N LEU A 28 -8.03 19.39 1.45
CA LEU A 28 -6.69 18.98 1.80
C LEU A 28 -5.70 19.28 0.66
N GLU A 29 -4.58 19.90 1.01
CA GLU A 29 -3.48 20.15 0.10
C GLU A 29 -2.43 19.03 0.20
N PHE A 30 -1.96 18.58 -0.96
CA PHE A 30 -0.88 17.60 -1.09
C PHE A 30 0.35 18.29 -1.68
N VAL A 31 1.54 17.99 -1.17
CA VAL A 31 2.79 18.62 -1.61
C VAL A 31 3.08 18.35 -3.09
N ASN A 32 2.77 17.13 -3.55
CA ASN A 32 2.81 16.74 -4.96
C ASN A 32 1.43 16.70 -5.62
N GLY A 33 0.45 17.39 -5.05
CA GLY A 33 -0.89 17.52 -5.61
C GLY A 33 -0.88 18.33 -6.91
N LEU A 34 -1.71 17.91 -7.85
CA LEU A 34 -1.97 18.60 -9.10
C LEU A 34 -3.02 19.69 -8.91
N ASP A 35 -2.84 20.82 -9.60
CA ASP A 35 -3.85 21.87 -9.72
C ASP A 35 -5.09 21.36 -10.49
N PRO A 36 -6.32 21.78 -10.15
CA PRO A 36 -7.54 21.39 -10.87
C PRO A 36 -7.52 21.63 -12.39
N ALA A 37 -6.73 22.58 -12.88
CA ALA A 37 -6.55 22.84 -14.31
C ALA A 37 -5.52 21.90 -14.99
N HIS A 38 -4.77 21.11 -14.21
CA HIS A 38 -3.79 20.18 -14.74
C HIS A 38 -4.46 19.00 -15.47
N PRO A 39 -3.99 18.57 -16.66
CA PRO A 39 -4.62 17.48 -17.43
C PRO A 39 -4.77 16.16 -16.65
N GLY A 40 -3.80 15.86 -15.78
CA GLY A 40 -3.81 14.67 -14.91
C GLY A 40 -4.68 14.76 -13.66
N TYR A 41 -5.32 15.91 -13.37
CA TYR A 41 -6.10 16.10 -12.14
C TYR A 41 -7.26 15.10 -12.02
N ALA A 42 -7.88 14.72 -13.15
CA ALA A 42 -8.95 13.71 -13.15
C ALA A 42 -8.48 12.35 -12.59
N GLY A 43 -7.21 11.97 -12.82
CA GLY A 43 -6.63 10.76 -12.24
C GLY A 43 -6.37 10.91 -10.74
N GLN A 44 -5.96 12.09 -10.29
CA GLN A 44 -5.80 12.41 -8.86
C GLN A 44 -7.13 12.34 -8.11
N GLU A 45 -8.19 12.94 -8.65
CA GLU A 45 -9.52 12.84 -8.05
C GLU A 45 -9.94 11.39 -7.90
N ARG A 46 -9.71 10.56 -8.94
CA ARG A 46 -10.01 9.13 -8.86
C ARG A 46 -9.23 8.41 -7.77
N PHE A 47 -7.93 8.71 -7.66
CA PHE A 47 -7.09 8.17 -6.59
C PHE A 47 -7.65 8.46 -5.20
N LEU A 48 -8.19 9.67 -5.00
CA LEU A 48 -8.69 10.16 -3.72
C LEU A 48 -10.13 9.71 -3.42
N THR A 49 -11.00 9.62 -4.42
CA THR A 49 -12.47 9.53 -4.21
C THR A 49 -13.15 8.36 -4.90
N ASP A 50 -12.52 7.72 -5.88
CA ASP A 50 -13.21 6.71 -6.69
C ASP A 50 -13.22 5.36 -5.97
N THR A 51 -14.42 4.89 -5.65
CA THR A 51 -14.71 3.56 -5.08
C THR A 51 -14.81 2.48 -6.16
N TRP A 52 -14.67 2.82 -7.45
CA TRP A 52 -14.81 1.89 -8.57
C TRP A 52 -16.14 1.14 -8.61
N ASP A 53 -17.17 1.73 -8.02
CA ASP A 53 -18.51 1.15 -7.82
C ASP A 53 -18.55 -0.05 -6.85
N THR A 54 -17.44 -0.36 -6.15
CA THR A 54 -17.34 -1.50 -5.24
C THR A 54 -18.09 -1.29 -3.93
N GLU A 55 -18.58 -0.08 -3.64
CA GLU A 55 -19.52 0.18 -2.54
C GLU A 55 -20.78 -0.72 -2.62
N LEU A 56 -21.09 -1.21 -3.82
CA LEU A 56 -22.20 -2.09 -4.10
C LEU A 56 -21.96 -3.53 -3.65
N LEU A 57 -20.73 -3.92 -3.29
CA LEU A 57 -20.41 -5.28 -2.83
C LEU A 57 -20.94 -5.59 -1.43
N ASP A 58 -21.39 -4.57 -0.69
CA ASP A 58 -21.95 -4.71 0.66
C ASP A 58 -20.93 -5.15 1.73
N GLU A 59 -19.64 -4.85 1.52
CA GLU A 59 -18.53 -5.28 2.41
C GLU A 59 -18.35 -4.40 3.65
N TRP A 60 -18.83 -3.16 3.59
CA TRP A 60 -18.83 -2.21 4.71
C TRP A 60 -20.25 -1.95 5.23
N PRO A 61 -20.42 -1.56 6.51
CA PRO A 61 -21.65 -0.95 6.96
C PRO A 61 -22.03 0.29 6.12
N PRO A 62 -23.31 0.70 6.14
CA PRO A 62 -23.73 1.96 5.53
C PRO A 62 -22.95 3.16 6.06
N ALA A 63 -22.83 4.21 5.25
CA ALA A 63 -22.08 5.42 5.58
C ALA A 63 -22.50 5.99 6.95
N GLU A 64 -23.80 6.08 7.21
CA GLU A 64 -24.32 6.63 8.47
C GLU A 64 -23.95 5.79 9.69
N PHE A 65 -23.81 4.47 9.53
CA PHE A 65 -23.31 3.62 10.62
C PHE A 65 -21.86 3.99 10.93
N MET A 66 -21.04 4.18 9.90
CA MET A 66 -19.64 4.54 10.04
C MET A 66 -19.47 5.94 10.65
N LEU A 67 -20.29 6.90 10.25
CA LEU A 67 -20.33 8.23 10.85
C LEU A 67 -20.68 8.18 12.34
N ALA A 68 -21.71 7.39 12.70
CA ALA A 68 -22.13 7.22 14.09
C ALA A 68 -21.01 6.65 14.97
N LEU A 69 -20.18 5.71 14.48
CA LEU A 69 -19.05 5.17 15.26
C LEU A 69 -18.10 6.26 15.75
N MET A 70 -17.84 7.28 14.92
CA MET A 70 -16.91 8.37 15.25
C MET A 70 -17.52 9.38 16.23
N GLU A 71 -18.84 9.55 16.19
CA GLU A 71 -19.58 10.42 17.12
C GLU A 71 -19.80 9.74 18.48
N ASP A 72 -20.16 8.45 18.47
CA ASP A 72 -20.57 7.69 19.64
C ASP A 72 -19.40 7.15 20.46
N GLU A 73 -18.28 6.77 19.81
CA GLU A 73 -17.10 6.20 20.47
C GLU A 73 -15.78 6.90 20.02
N PRO A 74 -15.66 8.23 20.21
CA PRO A 74 -14.48 8.99 19.77
C PRO A 74 -13.18 8.56 20.47
N GLU A 75 -13.24 7.94 21.65
CA GLU A 75 -12.08 7.37 22.35
C GLU A 75 -11.57 6.08 21.71
N VAL A 76 -12.40 5.37 20.95
CA VAL A 76 -12.02 4.15 20.23
C VAL A 76 -11.61 4.48 18.81
N PHE A 77 -12.41 5.28 18.12
CA PHE A 77 -12.24 5.56 16.70
C PHE A 77 -11.37 6.79 16.42
N GLY A 78 -11.36 7.77 17.32
CA GLY A 78 -10.71 9.05 17.07
C GLY A 78 -11.43 9.87 16.00
N GLU A 79 -10.94 11.09 15.78
CA GLU A 79 -11.42 11.95 14.71
C GLU A 79 -11.18 11.29 13.34
N GLN A 80 -12.25 11.03 12.59
CA GLN A 80 -12.18 10.37 11.27
C GLN A 80 -11.31 9.12 11.24
N PHE A 81 -11.47 8.25 12.23
CA PHE A 81 -10.73 6.99 12.35
C PHE A 81 -9.21 7.13 12.57
N ALA A 82 -8.72 8.33 12.94
CA ALA A 82 -7.30 8.59 13.16
C ALA A 82 -6.64 7.66 14.20
N ALA A 83 -7.40 7.08 15.13
CA ALA A 83 -6.88 6.09 16.06
C ALA A 83 -6.28 4.87 15.35
N PHE A 84 -6.73 4.57 14.12
CA PHE A 84 -6.26 3.46 13.28
C PHE A 84 -5.32 3.92 12.15
N GLY A 85 -4.83 5.15 12.18
CA GLY A 85 -3.89 5.66 11.17
C GLY A 85 -4.54 6.15 9.87
N PHE A 86 -5.86 6.34 9.84
CA PHE A 86 -6.50 7.13 8.78
C PHE A 86 -6.05 8.59 8.87
N ILE A 87 -6.08 9.29 7.73
CA ILE A 87 -5.75 10.71 7.64
C ILE A 87 -7.06 11.50 7.61
N PRO A 88 -7.37 12.31 8.63
CA PRO A 88 -8.57 13.14 8.63
C PRO A 88 -8.57 14.14 7.47
N ASP A 89 -9.70 14.24 6.80
CA ASP A 89 -10.06 15.24 5.81
C ASP A 89 -11.21 16.11 6.36
N PRO A 90 -10.90 17.29 6.93
CA PRO A 90 -11.94 18.15 7.51
C PRO A 90 -12.90 18.71 6.47
N ALA A 91 -12.56 18.66 5.17
CA ALA A 91 -13.43 19.09 4.08
C ALA A 91 -14.50 18.04 3.71
N ARG A 92 -14.42 16.84 4.30
CA ARG A 92 -15.31 15.71 4.03
C ARG A 92 -15.82 15.09 5.32
N ASP A 93 -16.82 14.23 5.22
CA ASP A 93 -17.38 13.48 6.35
C ASP A 93 -16.58 12.21 6.67
N LEU A 94 -15.84 11.68 5.69
CA LEU A 94 -14.98 10.51 5.79
C LEU A 94 -13.50 10.88 5.61
N PRO A 95 -12.57 10.12 6.22
CA PRO A 95 -11.13 10.35 6.06
C PRO A 95 -10.64 10.08 4.63
N VAL A 96 -9.43 10.55 4.34
CA VAL A 96 -8.69 10.13 3.15
C VAL A 96 -8.61 8.59 3.11
N GLY A 97 -9.04 8.01 1.99
CA GLY A 97 -9.06 6.57 1.79
C GLY A 97 -10.41 5.91 1.96
N LEU A 98 -11.44 6.62 2.46
CA LEU A 98 -12.83 6.16 2.44
C LEU A 98 -13.69 7.19 1.72
N ALA A 99 -14.56 6.71 0.83
CA ALA A 99 -15.47 7.57 0.09
C ALA A 99 -16.86 6.97 0.02
N ARG A 100 -17.86 7.85 -0.04
CA ARG A 100 -19.23 7.47 -0.42
C ARG A 100 -19.26 7.04 -1.88
N GLY A 101 -20.10 6.08 -2.18
CA GLY A 101 -20.30 5.59 -3.53
C GLY A 101 -20.86 6.63 -4.48
N VAL A 102 -20.44 6.56 -5.75
CA VAL A 102 -21.02 7.37 -6.83
C VAL A 102 -22.37 6.80 -7.26
N LYS A 103 -22.54 5.46 -7.22
CA LYS A 103 -23.81 4.81 -7.58
C LYS A 103 -24.77 4.73 -6.41
N ASP A 104 -24.24 4.59 -5.19
CA ASP A 104 -25.02 4.59 -3.97
C ASP A 104 -24.31 5.42 -2.87
N PRO A 105 -24.74 6.66 -2.63
CA PRO A 105 -24.12 7.55 -1.63
C PRO A 105 -24.42 7.15 -0.17
N GLU A 106 -25.33 6.19 0.07
CA GLU A 106 -25.56 5.62 1.39
C GLU A 106 -24.51 4.56 1.76
N ARG A 107 -23.73 4.12 0.77
CA ARG A 107 -22.69 3.09 0.90
C ARG A 107 -21.32 3.72 0.81
N ILE A 108 -20.33 3.08 1.41
CA ILE A 108 -18.93 3.51 1.36
C ILE A 108 -18.03 2.39 0.86
N HIS A 109 -16.84 2.78 0.40
CA HIS A 109 -15.75 1.85 0.13
C HIS A 109 -14.39 2.55 0.24
N GLU A 110 -13.33 1.75 0.30
CA GLU A 110 -11.95 2.21 0.22
C GLU A 110 -11.62 2.85 -1.15
N THR A 111 -10.76 3.85 -1.12
CA THR A 111 -10.08 4.41 -2.31
C THR A 111 -8.60 4.06 -2.27
N CYS A 112 -7.89 4.25 -3.39
CA CYS A 112 -6.45 3.98 -3.46
C CYS A 112 -5.63 4.82 -2.48
N ALA A 113 -6.14 6.00 -2.10
CA ALA A 113 -5.50 6.90 -1.14
C ALA A 113 -5.38 6.32 0.28
N LEU A 114 -6.19 5.30 0.63
CA LEU A 114 -6.15 4.67 1.95
C LEU A 114 -4.74 4.21 2.35
N CYS A 115 -4.10 3.49 1.44
CA CYS A 115 -2.78 2.88 1.70
C CYS A 115 -1.62 3.71 1.16
N HIS A 116 -1.88 4.68 0.28
CA HIS A 116 -0.86 5.37 -0.52
C HIS A 116 -0.87 6.89 -0.33
N VAL A 117 -1.34 7.37 0.83
CA VAL A 117 -1.15 8.75 1.27
C VAL A 117 -0.53 8.73 2.65
N GLN A 118 0.52 9.55 2.86
CA GLN A 118 1.16 9.68 4.16
C GLN A 118 1.61 11.13 4.40
N ARG A 119 1.66 11.51 5.67
CA ARG A 119 2.27 12.78 6.10
C ARG A 119 3.77 12.62 6.28
N LEU A 120 4.53 13.46 5.60
CA LEU A 120 5.96 13.71 5.83
C LEU A 120 6.12 15.06 6.55
N ASP A 121 7.36 15.44 6.87
CA ASP A 121 7.67 16.66 7.65
C ASP A 121 7.15 17.95 6.98
N ASP A 122 7.05 17.98 5.65
CA ASP A 122 6.64 19.12 4.84
C ASP A 122 5.17 19.10 4.42
N GLY A 123 4.44 18.01 4.63
CA GLY A 123 3.01 17.93 4.32
C GLY A 123 2.51 16.53 3.95
N LEU A 124 1.31 16.47 3.37
CA LEU A 124 0.71 15.23 2.87
C LEU A 124 1.22 14.92 1.46
N TRP A 125 1.53 13.65 1.21
CA TRP A 125 2.08 13.19 -0.05
C TRP A 125 1.26 12.05 -0.65
N LEU A 126 1.02 12.15 -1.96
CA LEU A 126 0.42 11.09 -2.76
C LEU A 126 1.52 10.10 -3.19
N GLY A 127 1.24 8.80 -3.08
CA GLY A 127 2.13 7.70 -3.46
C GLY A 127 3.07 7.21 -2.35
N VAL A 128 3.15 7.92 -1.22
CA VAL A 128 3.91 7.48 -0.04
C VAL A 128 3.05 6.49 0.75
N PRO A 129 3.58 5.30 1.12
CA PRO A 129 2.83 4.31 1.89
C PRO A 129 2.35 4.82 3.26
N ASN A 130 1.08 4.58 3.59
CA ASN A 130 0.55 4.86 4.93
C ASN A 130 0.99 3.78 5.92
N THR A 131 2.18 3.95 6.48
CA THR A 131 2.79 2.99 7.40
C THR A 131 2.15 2.93 8.80
N GLY A 132 1.23 3.86 9.08
CA GLY A 132 0.47 3.94 10.34
C GLY A 132 -0.93 3.30 10.26
N LEU A 133 -1.45 3.02 9.07
CA LEU A 133 -2.80 2.47 8.90
C LEU A 133 -2.89 1.03 9.39
N ASP A 134 -3.68 0.79 10.43
CA ASP A 134 -4.04 -0.54 10.94
C ASP A 134 -5.46 -0.92 10.48
N ILE A 135 -5.58 -1.22 9.18
CA ILE A 135 -6.85 -1.57 8.55
C ILE A 135 -7.44 -2.86 9.14
N GLY A 136 -6.58 -3.78 9.58
CA GLY A 136 -7.00 -5.03 10.21
C GLY A 136 -7.72 -4.79 11.53
N ARG A 137 -7.08 -4.05 12.45
CA ARG A 137 -7.70 -3.68 13.72
C ARG A 137 -8.97 -2.84 13.52
N PHE A 138 -8.95 -1.90 12.56
CA PHE A 138 -10.13 -1.10 12.22
C PHE A 138 -11.32 -1.97 11.82
N ARG A 139 -11.14 -2.89 10.87
CA ARG A 139 -12.21 -3.81 10.42
C ARG A 139 -12.77 -4.64 11.57
N VAL A 140 -11.92 -5.10 12.48
CA VAL A 140 -12.35 -5.87 13.66
C VAL A 140 -13.20 -5.02 14.60
N GLU A 141 -12.80 -3.77 14.90
CA GLU A 141 -13.60 -2.90 15.78
C GLU A 141 -14.94 -2.53 15.15
N VAL A 142 -14.98 -2.26 13.83
CA VAL A 142 -16.22 -2.04 13.07
C VAL A 142 -17.11 -3.28 13.10
N ASN A 143 -16.56 -4.47 12.83
CA ASN A 143 -17.31 -5.73 12.86
C ASN A 143 -17.94 -5.99 14.24
N ARG A 144 -17.21 -5.71 15.33
CA ARG A 144 -17.73 -5.86 16.70
C ARG A 144 -18.96 -4.98 16.95
N ARG A 145 -18.95 -3.71 16.53
CA ARG A 145 -20.11 -2.81 16.71
C ARG A 145 -21.26 -3.21 15.80
N TRP A 146 -20.95 -3.64 14.58
CA TRP A 146 -21.94 -4.13 13.63
C TRP A 146 -22.70 -5.34 14.17
N VAL A 147 -22.00 -6.33 14.71
CA VAL A 147 -22.61 -7.49 15.36
C VAL A 147 -23.37 -7.10 16.63
N ALA A 148 -22.82 -6.18 17.43
CA ALA A 148 -23.51 -5.67 18.63
C ALA A 148 -24.83 -4.96 18.32
N ALA A 149 -24.92 -4.32 17.15
CA ALA A 149 -26.16 -3.74 16.62
C ALA A 149 -27.15 -4.77 16.06
N GLY A 150 -26.84 -6.07 16.11
CA GLY A 150 -27.73 -7.18 15.75
C GLY A 150 -27.61 -7.66 14.31
N HIS A 151 -26.57 -7.22 13.58
CA HIS A 151 -26.33 -7.66 12.21
C HIS A 151 -25.48 -8.94 12.15
N ALA A 152 -25.51 -9.60 10.98
CA ALA A 152 -24.62 -10.73 10.72
C ALA A 152 -23.15 -10.26 10.65
N PRO A 153 -22.18 -11.06 11.13
CA PRO A 153 -20.77 -10.70 11.06
C PRO A 153 -20.29 -10.45 9.63
N LEU A 154 -19.49 -9.41 9.43
CA LEU A 154 -18.77 -9.11 8.19
C LEU A 154 -17.52 -9.96 8.01
N MET A 155 -17.03 -10.54 9.11
CA MET A 155 -15.79 -11.32 9.16
C MET A 155 -16.01 -12.64 9.88
N THR A 156 -15.29 -13.67 9.44
CA THR A 156 -15.14 -14.93 10.17
C THR A 156 -14.12 -14.78 11.31
N GLU A 157 -14.16 -15.70 12.28
CA GLU A 157 -13.19 -15.75 13.39
C GLU A 157 -11.73 -15.85 12.91
N LEU A 158 -11.49 -16.62 11.85
CA LEU A 158 -10.17 -16.71 11.23
C LEU A 158 -9.72 -15.35 10.68
N GLN A 159 -10.60 -14.65 9.96
CA GLN A 159 -10.29 -13.33 9.41
C GLN A 159 -10.02 -12.30 10.52
N GLU A 160 -10.78 -12.31 11.61
CA GLU A 160 -10.51 -11.42 12.76
C GLU A 160 -9.14 -11.70 13.38
N THR A 161 -8.81 -12.98 13.60
CA THR A 161 -7.53 -13.39 14.17
C THR A 161 -6.37 -12.93 13.30
N LYS A 162 -6.48 -13.12 11.98
CA LYS A 162 -5.47 -12.69 11.01
C LYS A 162 -5.35 -11.17 10.95
N ALA A 163 -6.47 -10.45 10.94
CA ALA A 163 -6.51 -9.00 10.90
C ALA A 163 -5.79 -8.37 12.11
N LEU A 164 -5.96 -8.93 13.32
CA LEU A 164 -5.25 -8.47 14.52
C LEU A 164 -3.76 -8.84 14.55
N ALA A 165 -3.34 -9.82 13.75
CA ALA A 165 -1.96 -10.29 13.69
C ALA A 165 -1.13 -9.62 12.59
N LEU A 166 -1.76 -8.87 11.68
CA LEU A 166 -1.13 -8.21 10.53
C LEU A 166 -0.30 -6.98 10.92
N GLY A 167 -0.88 -6.12 11.74
CA GLY A 167 -0.32 -4.85 12.19
C GLY A 167 -0.41 -3.72 11.15
N PRO A 168 -0.02 -2.49 11.53
CA PRO A 168 -0.16 -1.31 10.68
C PRO A 168 0.74 -1.35 9.45
N GLY A 169 0.34 -0.63 8.40
CA GLY A 169 1.09 -0.43 7.16
C GLY A 169 1.23 -1.66 6.26
N ARG A 170 0.47 -2.72 6.55
CA ARG A 170 0.53 -4.01 5.85
C ARG A 170 -0.82 -4.44 5.33
N THR A 171 -0.79 -5.26 4.29
CA THR A 171 -1.92 -6.04 3.77
C THR A 171 -1.61 -7.53 3.80
N ASN A 172 -2.65 -8.34 3.70
CA ASN A 172 -2.54 -9.77 3.49
C ASN A 172 -2.23 -10.05 2.01
N ALA A 173 -1.24 -10.89 1.73
CA ALA A 173 -1.01 -11.40 0.38
C ALA A 173 -1.81 -12.68 0.10
N GLU A 174 -2.24 -13.37 1.14
CA GLU A 174 -2.96 -14.62 1.08
C GLU A 174 -4.48 -14.44 0.94
N SER A 175 -5.18 -15.53 0.60
CA SER A 175 -6.64 -15.56 0.55
C SER A 175 -7.28 -15.54 1.94
N SER A 176 -8.56 -15.18 2.00
CA SER A 176 -9.33 -15.13 3.26
C SER A 176 -9.34 -16.45 4.03
N GLY A 177 -9.32 -17.59 3.32
CA GLY A 177 -9.34 -18.92 3.92
C GLY A 177 -7.96 -19.52 4.24
N TYR A 178 -6.86 -18.89 3.81
CA TYR A 178 -5.52 -19.37 4.14
C TYR A 178 -5.26 -19.19 5.65
N PRO A 179 -4.76 -20.23 6.36
CA PRO A 179 -4.76 -20.24 7.82
C PRO A 179 -3.75 -19.29 8.46
N ASP A 180 -2.62 -19.04 7.79
CA ASP A 180 -1.55 -18.20 8.32
C ASP A 180 -1.62 -16.77 7.76
N VAL A 181 -0.95 -15.83 8.44
CA VAL A 181 -0.79 -14.45 7.97
C VAL A 181 0.44 -14.36 7.08
N VAL A 182 0.27 -13.80 5.88
CA VAL A 182 1.38 -13.51 4.97
C VAL A 182 1.46 -12.00 4.74
N PRO A 183 2.21 -11.26 5.58
CA PRO A 183 2.22 -9.81 5.53
C PRO A 183 2.98 -9.29 4.31
N ALA A 184 2.35 -8.37 3.59
CA ALA A 184 2.96 -7.50 2.59
C ALA A 184 2.94 -6.06 3.09
N ASP A 185 4.05 -5.34 3.06
CA ASP A 185 4.06 -3.90 3.35
C ASP A 185 3.43 -3.13 2.18
N PHE A 186 2.78 -1.99 2.44
CA PHE A 186 2.26 -1.16 1.35
C PHE A 186 3.42 -0.66 0.45
N PRO A 187 3.41 -0.95 -0.86
CA PRO A 187 4.51 -0.55 -1.74
C PRO A 187 4.42 0.96 -2.06
N PRO A 188 5.56 1.65 -2.26
CA PRO A 188 5.55 3.03 -2.75
C PRO A 188 5.16 3.11 -4.22
N TYR A 189 4.28 4.06 -4.54
CA TYR A 189 3.82 4.36 -5.89
C TYR A 189 4.59 5.53 -6.49
N PHE A 190 5.91 5.36 -6.61
CA PHE A 190 6.79 6.34 -7.24
C PHE A 190 7.19 5.87 -8.64
N GLU A 191 7.03 6.69 -9.65
CA GLU A 191 7.53 6.45 -11.00
C GLU A 191 7.05 5.11 -11.58
N LEU A 192 5.83 4.68 -11.27
CA LEU A 192 5.32 3.38 -11.71
C LEU A 192 5.38 3.23 -13.23
N GLY A 193 5.19 4.32 -13.98
CA GLY A 193 5.28 4.34 -15.44
C GLY A 193 6.69 4.13 -16.00
N GLN A 194 7.74 4.21 -15.17
CA GLN A 194 9.14 3.96 -15.56
C GLN A 194 9.58 2.53 -15.24
N ARG A 195 8.80 1.76 -14.47
CA ARG A 195 9.18 0.43 -13.98
C ARG A 195 8.70 -0.66 -14.93
N GLN A 196 9.55 -1.67 -15.17
CA GLN A 196 9.18 -2.84 -15.98
C GLN A 196 8.50 -3.94 -15.14
N TYR A 197 8.88 -4.10 -13.87
CA TYR A 197 8.32 -5.12 -12.99
C TYR A 197 7.59 -4.43 -11.84
N LEU A 198 6.32 -4.79 -11.62
CA LEU A 198 5.46 -4.26 -10.56
C LEU A 198 4.98 -5.37 -9.62
N ASN A 199 4.38 -4.99 -8.49
CA ASN A 199 4.19 -5.79 -7.27
C ASN A 199 5.49 -6.44 -6.74
N TYR A 200 5.46 -7.02 -5.54
CA TYR A 200 6.69 -7.56 -4.93
C TYR A 200 7.30 -8.73 -5.71
N MET A 201 6.49 -9.51 -6.42
CA MET A 201 6.94 -10.67 -7.18
C MET A 201 7.31 -10.31 -8.63
N GLY A 202 7.06 -9.07 -9.08
CA GLY A 202 7.34 -8.67 -10.46
C GLY A 202 6.41 -9.32 -11.49
N THR A 203 5.20 -9.74 -11.10
CA THR A 203 4.31 -10.46 -12.02
C THR A 203 3.60 -9.54 -13.01
N GLY A 204 3.25 -8.32 -12.58
CA GLY A 204 2.79 -7.26 -13.49
C GLY A 204 3.98 -6.66 -14.24
N GLN A 205 3.88 -6.54 -15.57
CA GLN A 205 4.97 -6.07 -16.44
C GLN A 205 4.84 -4.60 -16.88
N ASP A 206 3.77 -3.91 -16.47
CA ASP A 206 3.56 -2.49 -16.74
C ASP A 206 2.51 -1.87 -15.79
N VAL A 207 2.50 -0.54 -15.73
CA VAL A 207 1.59 0.23 -14.87
C VAL A 207 0.12 -0.03 -15.19
N ARG A 208 -0.21 -0.30 -16.46
CA ARG A 208 -1.58 -0.65 -16.87
C ARG A 208 -2.03 -1.91 -16.15
N THR A 209 -1.22 -2.96 -16.19
CA THR A 209 -1.50 -4.27 -15.59
C THR A 209 -1.66 -4.16 -14.09
N GLU A 210 -0.73 -3.48 -13.41
CA GLU A 210 -0.78 -3.32 -11.95
C GLU A 210 -2.05 -2.60 -11.51
N ILE A 211 -2.44 -1.53 -12.20
CA ILE A 211 -3.65 -0.76 -11.87
C ILE A 211 -4.92 -1.55 -12.16
N HIS A 212 -4.96 -2.31 -13.26
CA HIS A 212 -6.10 -3.18 -13.53
C HIS A 212 -6.26 -4.25 -12.45
N PHE A 213 -5.16 -4.84 -11.99
CA PHE A 213 -5.18 -5.79 -10.88
C PHE A 213 -5.57 -5.14 -9.56
N ALA A 214 -5.08 -3.94 -9.23
CA ALA A 214 -5.47 -3.23 -8.02
C ALA A 214 -6.99 -2.96 -7.99
N VAL A 215 -7.57 -2.46 -9.09
CA VAL A 215 -9.02 -2.21 -9.21
C VAL A 215 -9.82 -3.53 -9.18
N PHE A 216 -9.32 -4.58 -9.84
CA PHE A 216 -9.94 -5.91 -9.79
C PHE A 216 -9.91 -6.51 -8.38
N SER A 217 -8.82 -6.31 -7.63
CA SER A 217 -8.66 -6.77 -6.24
C SER A 217 -9.61 -6.06 -5.28
N PHE A 218 -10.11 -4.86 -5.59
CA PHE A 218 -11.21 -4.22 -4.85
C PHE A 218 -12.59 -4.81 -5.20
N GLY A 219 -12.64 -5.72 -6.19
CA GLY A 219 -13.83 -6.51 -6.54
C GLY A 219 -14.52 -6.09 -7.83
N ALA A 220 -14.06 -5.02 -8.50
CA ALA A 220 -14.58 -4.64 -9.80
C ALA A 220 -14.24 -5.71 -10.87
N GLY A 221 -15.25 -6.20 -11.56
CA GLY A 221 -15.12 -7.27 -12.56
C GLY A 221 -14.99 -8.68 -11.98
N SER A 222 -15.04 -8.86 -10.66
CA SER A 222 -14.93 -10.18 -10.01
C SER A 222 -16.31 -10.87 -9.91
N PRO A 223 -16.44 -12.18 -10.24
CA PRO A 223 -15.37 -13.08 -10.68
C PRO A 223 -15.03 -12.93 -12.18
N ASN A 224 -15.96 -12.45 -13.00
CA ASN A 224 -15.73 -12.08 -14.40
C ASN A 224 -16.68 -10.95 -14.83
N GLU A 225 -16.35 -10.25 -15.92
CA GLU A 225 -17.10 -9.07 -16.37
C GLU A 225 -18.57 -9.33 -16.71
N GLU A 226 -18.92 -10.56 -17.13
CA GLU A 226 -20.30 -10.90 -17.54
C GLU A 226 -21.23 -11.12 -16.35
N THR A 227 -20.68 -11.60 -15.23
CA THR A 227 -21.46 -12.01 -14.06
C THR A 227 -21.18 -11.17 -12.82
N ALA A 228 -20.16 -10.30 -12.86
CA ALA A 228 -19.80 -9.45 -11.74
C ALA A 228 -20.94 -8.54 -11.35
N LYS A 229 -21.21 -8.48 -10.04
CA LYS A 229 -22.14 -7.50 -9.45
C LYS A 229 -21.70 -6.07 -9.77
N VAL A 230 -20.39 -5.86 -9.78
CA VAL A 230 -19.74 -4.61 -10.15
C VAL A 230 -18.92 -4.86 -11.41
N PRO A 231 -19.34 -4.37 -12.60
CA PRO A 231 -18.55 -4.51 -13.81
C PRO A 231 -17.21 -3.78 -13.72
N PHE A 232 -16.19 -4.26 -14.42
CA PHE A 232 -14.91 -3.56 -14.49
C PHE A 232 -15.08 -2.22 -15.22
N PRO A 233 -14.46 -1.11 -14.76
CA PRO A 233 -14.62 0.21 -15.36
C PRO A 233 -14.20 0.25 -16.84
N ASP A 234 -14.80 1.20 -17.58
CA ASP A 234 -14.42 1.45 -18.97
C ASP A 234 -13.06 2.18 -19.07
N GLU A 235 -12.53 2.22 -20.30
CA GLU A 235 -11.22 2.83 -20.56
C GLU A 235 -11.21 4.34 -20.23
N ALA A 236 -12.33 5.04 -20.41
CA ALA A 236 -12.42 6.48 -20.13
C ALA A 236 -12.34 6.78 -18.64
N ARG A 237 -12.79 5.85 -17.79
CA ARG A 237 -12.65 5.90 -16.33
C ARG A 237 -11.24 5.53 -15.88
N ILE A 238 -10.63 4.48 -16.44
CA ILE A 238 -9.33 3.98 -15.94
C ILE A 238 -8.11 4.71 -16.53
N ALA A 239 -8.16 5.18 -17.78
CA ALA A 239 -6.98 5.75 -18.45
C ALA A 239 -6.39 6.98 -17.75
N PRO A 240 -7.18 7.97 -17.28
CA PRO A 240 -6.63 9.09 -16.51
C PRO A 240 -5.98 8.67 -15.20
N PHE A 241 -6.51 7.60 -14.58
CA PHE A 241 -5.94 7.05 -13.35
C PHE A 241 -4.60 6.36 -13.61
N ILE A 242 -4.46 5.64 -14.72
CA ILE A 242 -3.19 5.04 -15.16
C ILE A 242 -2.12 6.10 -15.40
N GLU A 243 -2.48 7.17 -16.10
CA GLU A 243 -1.56 8.28 -16.38
C GLU A 243 -1.09 8.94 -15.08
N PHE A 244 -2.03 9.25 -14.17
CA PHE A 244 -1.73 9.89 -12.89
C PHE A 244 -0.81 9.02 -12.02
N LEU A 245 -1.20 7.77 -11.76
CA LEU A 245 -0.44 6.89 -10.85
C LEU A 245 0.92 6.49 -11.45
N GLY A 246 1.01 6.43 -12.78
CA GLY A 246 2.26 6.23 -13.50
C GLY A 246 3.26 7.37 -13.32
N GLY A 247 2.77 8.59 -13.11
CA GLY A 247 3.57 9.82 -13.05
C GLY A 247 3.92 10.33 -11.64
N LEU A 248 3.48 9.68 -10.57
CA LEU A 248 3.76 10.11 -9.20
C LEU A 248 5.26 10.12 -8.91
N ALA A 249 5.82 11.27 -8.55
CA ALA A 249 7.23 11.40 -8.20
C ALA A 249 7.49 11.03 -6.73
N PRO A 250 8.68 10.49 -6.40
CA PRO A 250 9.10 10.33 -5.01
C PRO A 250 9.29 11.69 -4.33
N PRO A 251 9.17 11.77 -2.99
CA PRO A 251 9.44 13.00 -2.27
C PRO A 251 10.94 13.37 -2.36
N PRO A 252 11.28 14.67 -2.48
CA PRO A 252 12.66 15.13 -2.51
C PRO A 252 13.46 14.60 -1.32
N ALA A 253 14.67 14.11 -1.59
CA ALA A 253 15.52 13.57 -0.55
C ALA A 253 15.93 14.66 0.46
N PRO A 254 15.97 14.35 1.76
CA PRO A 254 16.50 15.25 2.77
C PRO A 254 17.99 15.50 2.54
N SER A 255 18.47 16.69 2.89
CA SER A 255 19.90 17.03 2.78
C SER A 255 20.75 16.09 3.65
N GLN A 256 21.89 15.63 3.09
CA GLN A 256 22.88 14.79 3.76
C GLN A 256 24.27 15.45 3.62
N ASP A 257 25.24 15.01 4.44
CA ASP A 257 26.62 15.49 4.30
C ASP A 257 27.18 15.08 2.93
N ALA A 258 27.68 16.06 2.16
CA ALA A 258 28.13 15.82 0.79
C ALA A 258 29.35 14.90 0.70
N GLY A 259 30.22 14.89 1.72
CA GLY A 259 31.37 14.00 1.80
C GLY A 259 30.93 12.55 2.04
N GLU A 260 30.00 12.35 2.98
CA GLU A 260 29.41 11.04 3.26
C GLU A 260 28.60 10.50 2.07
N VAL A 261 27.82 11.35 1.39
CA VAL A 261 27.10 10.97 0.16
C VAL A 261 28.08 10.53 -0.94
N ALA A 262 29.16 11.28 -1.16
CA ALA A 262 30.16 10.93 -2.16
C ALA A 262 30.87 9.60 -1.81
N ARG A 263 31.21 9.39 -0.54
CA ARG A 263 31.76 8.12 -0.07
C ARG A 263 30.76 6.97 -0.22
N GLY A 264 29.51 7.18 0.17
CA GLY A 264 28.46 6.18 0.08
C GLY A 264 28.15 5.76 -1.34
N ARG A 265 28.19 6.70 -2.30
CA ARG A 265 28.11 6.38 -3.73
C ARG A 265 29.26 5.48 -4.16
N ALA A 266 30.50 5.78 -3.75
CA ALA A 266 31.65 4.93 -4.07
C ALA A 266 31.51 3.52 -3.46
N VAL A 267 30.96 3.41 -2.24
CA VAL A 267 30.64 2.11 -1.62
C VAL A 267 29.56 1.37 -2.40
N PHE A 268 28.48 2.05 -2.79
CA PHE A 268 27.39 1.46 -3.59
C PHE A 268 27.91 0.87 -4.92
N GLU A 269 28.81 1.59 -5.59
CA GLU A 269 29.46 1.12 -6.82
C GLU A 269 30.41 -0.06 -6.55
N ALA A 270 31.24 0.01 -5.51
CA ALA A 270 32.19 -1.03 -5.14
C ALA A 270 31.51 -2.35 -4.74
N GLU A 271 30.40 -2.26 -4.00
CA GLU A 271 29.57 -3.40 -3.61
C GLU A 271 28.63 -3.88 -4.73
N ARG A 272 28.69 -3.24 -5.90
CA ARG A 272 27.89 -3.58 -7.10
C ARG A 272 26.39 -3.59 -6.82
N CYS A 273 25.89 -2.74 -5.91
CA CYS A 273 24.46 -2.63 -5.62
C CYS A 273 23.66 -2.28 -6.88
N GLY A 274 24.28 -1.53 -7.80
CA GLY A 274 23.74 -1.18 -9.12
C GLY A 274 23.52 -2.35 -10.08
N ALA A 275 23.94 -3.57 -9.74
CA ALA A 275 23.64 -4.76 -10.54
C ALA A 275 22.17 -5.21 -10.38
N CYS A 276 21.52 -4.84 -9.27
CA CYS A 276 20.11 -5.11 -9.02
C CYS A 276 19.27 -3.82 -8.95
N HIS A 277 19.83 -2.73 -8.38
CA HIS A 277 19.15 -1.46 -8.18
C HIS A 277 19.69 -0.36 -9.10
N HIS A 278 19.01 -0.13 -10.22
CA HIS A 278 19.47 0.72 -11.31
C HIS A 278 18.99 2.16 -11.13
N LEU A 279 19.84 2.99 -10.52
CA LEU A 279 19.48 4.37 -10.15
C LEU A 279 19.17 5.28 -11.35
N ASP A 280 19.85 5.06 -12.48
CA ASP A 280 19.69 5.88 -13.69
C ASP A 280 18.50 5.44 -14.54
N ASP A 281 18.14 4.14 -14.47
CA ASP A 281 17.06 3.54 -15.25
C ASP A 281 16.36 2.43 -14.46
N VAL A 282 15.32 2.81 -13.72
CA VAL A 282 14.53 1.90 -12.88
C VAL A 282 13.73 0.86 -13.68
N SER A 283 13.70 0.96 -15.02
CA SER A 283 13.10 -0.10 -15.84
C SER A 283 13.97 -1.36 -15.83
N LEU A 284 15.26 -1.23 -15.51
CA LEU A 284 16.21 -2.35 -15.46
C LEU A 284 16.16 -3.11 -14.12
N ASP A 285 15.42 -2.62 -13.12
CA ASP A 285 15.22 -3.31 -11.83
C ASP A 285 14.48 -4.63 -12.02
N ALA A 286 15.26 -5.69 -12.24
CA ALA A 286 14.77 -7.00 -12.60
C ALA A 286 14.23 -7.79 -11.40
N VAL A 287 13.60 -8.92 -11.70
CA VAL A 287 13.29 -9.94 -10.70
C VAL A 287 14.57 -10.72 -10.37
N VAL A 288 14.95 -10.69 -9.10
CA VAL A 288 16.04 -11.46 -8.51
C VAL A 288 15.47 -12.77 -8.00
N THR A 289 16.03 -13.89 -8.46
CA THR A 289 15.53 -15.24 -8.16
C THR A 289 15.57 -15.51 -6.66
N LEU A 290 14.50 -16.07 -6.08
CA LEU A 290 14.52 -16.50 -4.68
C LEU A 290 15.39 -17.75 -4.54
N ASP A 291 16.47 -17.66 -3.75
CA ASP A 291 17.27 -18.80 -3.36
C ASP A 291 16.53 -19.60 -2.27
N THR A 292 16.10 -20.81 -2.65
CA THR A 292 15.44 -21.77 -1.75
C THR A 292 16.39 -22.88 -1.27
N SER A 293 17.68 -22.79 -1.61
CA SER A 293 18.67 -23.77 -1.23
C SER A 293 18.94 -23.73 0.28
N THR A 294 19.27 -24.89 0.84
CA THR A 294 19.65 -25.02 2.25
C THR A 294 20.98 -24.33 2.59
N THR A 295 21.79 -24.03 1.58
CA THR A 295 23.06 -23.30 1.75
C THR A 295 22.87 -21.79 1.92
N GLY A 296 21.76 -21.25 1.40
CA GLY A 296 21.37 -19.84 1.58
C GLY A 296 22.36 -18.83 1.03
N VAL A 297 23.07 -19.15 -0.06
CA VAL A 297 24.08 -18.24 -0.65
C VAL A 297 23.39 -17.27 -1.60
N GLU A 298 23.34 -16.00 -1.23
CA GLU A 298 22.91 -14.93 -2.14
C GLU A 298 24.03 -14.61 -3.13
N ARG A 299 23.65 -14.32 -4.38
CA ARG A 299 24.58 -14.13 -5.49
C ARG A 299 24.27 -12.86 -6.25
N LEU A 300 25.30 -12.12 -6.61
CA LEU A 300 25.17 -11.01 -7.54
C LEU A 300 24.91 -11.53 -8.96
N PRO A 301 24.23 -10.73 -9.81
CA PRO A 301 24.15 -11.00 -11.24
C PRO A 301 25.52 -11.31 -11.85
N GLY A 302 25.57 -12.40 -12.62
CA GLY A 302 26.77 -12.90 -13.30
C GLY A 302 27.68 -13.84 -12.51
N GLU A 303 27.42 -14.07 -11.21
CA GLU A 303 28.22 -15.01 -10.40
C GLU A 303 27.88 -16.48 -10.65
N ASP A 304 26.63 -16.76 -11.04
CA ASP A 304 26.16 -18.09 -11.42
C ASP A 304 25.40 -18.02 -12.76
N PRO A 305 25.87 -18.69 -13.82
CA PRO A 305 25.17 -18.74 -15.11
C PRO A 305 23.75 -19.32 -15.04
N ALA A 306 23.43 -20.13 -14.02
CA ALA A 306 22.08 -20.64 -13.81
C ALA A 306 21.14 -19.59 -13.20
N LEU A 307 21.69 -18.53 -12.59
CA LEU A 307 20.96 -17.45 -11.92
C LEU A 307 21.42 -16.11 -12.53
N PRO A 308 21.09 -15.84 -13.81
CA PRO A 308 21.64 -14.69 -14.54
C PRO A 308 21.30 -13.34 -13.91
N ASN A 309 20.19 -13.25 -13.18
CA ASN A 309 19.76 -12.06 -12.43
C ASN A 309 20.20 -12.08 -10.95
N GLY A 310 21.10 -12.99 -10.58
CA GLY A 310 21.50 -13.21 -9.19
C GLY A 310 20.45 -13.97 -8.37
N SER A 311 20.71 -14.08 -7.08
CA SER A 311 19.80 -14.72 -6.13
C SER A 311 19.71 -13.98 -4.81
N ILE A 312 18.51 -13.99 -4.24
CA ILE A 312 18.18 -13.35 -2.96
C ILE A 312 17.54 -14.37 -2.03
N ARG A 313 17.84 -14.30 -0.74
CA ARG A 313 17.12 -14.97 0.32
C ARG A 313 16.22 -13.94 1.00
N THR A 314 15.00 -14.32 1.30
CA THR A 314 14.05 -13.52 2.09
C THR A 314 12.90 -14.41 2.51
N SER A 315 11.94 -13.89 3.29
CA SER A 315 10.74 -14.61 3.68
C SER A 315 10.08 -15.25 2.44
N ARG A 316 9.94 -16.57 2.45
CA ARG A 316 9.36 -17.33 1.31
C ARG A 316 7.84 -17.25 1.27
N ALA A 317 7.17 -16.77 2.32
CA ALA A 317 5.73 -16.95 2.47
C ALA A 317 4.90 -16.33 1.32
N HIS A 318 5.27 -15.16 0.77
CA HIS A 318 4.64 -14.64 -0.45
C HIS A 318 4.77 -15.60 -1.64
N ARG A 319 5.94 -16.22 -1.80
CA ARG A 319 6.19 -17.18 -2.88
C ARG A 319 5.45 -18.49 -2.71
N ILE A 320 5.18 -18.94 -1.48
CA ILE A 320 4.40 -20.17 -1.23
C ILE A 320 3.03 -20.08 -1.91
N LEU A 321 2.42 -18.90 -1.92
CA LEU A 321 1.11 -18.68 -2.54
C LEU A 321 1.12 -18.88 -4.06
N GLN A 322 2.24 -18.59 -4.73
CA GLN A 322 2.38 -18.74 -6.17
C GLN A 322 2.98 -20.10 -6.57
N ASP A 323 3.96 -20.59 -5.81
CA ASP A 323 4.73 -21.79 -6.14
C ASP A 323 4.12 -23.05 -5.53
N GLY A 324 3.17 -22.90 -4.62
CA GLY A 324 2.68 -23.97 -3.76
C GLY A 324 3.65 -24.29 -2.61
N ASP A 325 3.11 -24.91 -1.57
CA ASP A 325 3.85 -25.44 -0.43
C ASP A 325 4.39 -26.87 -0.68
N GLY A 326 4.07 -27.48 -1.83
CA GLY A 326 4.35 -28.88 -2.12
C GLY A 326 3.43 -29.88 -1.39
N GLY A 327 2.46 -29.39 -0.61
CA GLY A 327 1.43 -30.14 0.10
C GLY A 327 0.17 -30.41 -0.72
N GLY A 328 0.15 -30.00 -1.99
CA GLY A 328 -1.00 -30.20 -2.88
C GLY A 328 -2.12 -29.15 -2.68
N GLU A 329 -1.89 -28.13 -1.85
CA GLU A 329 -2.78 -26.99 -1.68
C GLU A 329 -2.08 -25.68 -2.07
N GLY A 330 -1.60 -25.58 -3.31
CA GLY A 330 -1.67 -24.27 -3.96
C GLY A 330 -3.15 -23.96 -4.09
N SER A 331 -3.67 -22.93 -3.41
CA SER A 331 -5.11 -22.57 -3.29
C SER A 331 -6.01 -23.48 -4.12
N GLY A 332 -6.31 -24.67 -3.57
CA GLY A 332 -6.69 -25.88 -4.31
C GLY A 332 -8.09 -25.87 -4.91
N THR A 333 -8.54 -24.75 -5.47
CA THR A 333 -9.80 -24.60 -6.19
C THR A 333 -9.63 -23.51 -7.25
N ASP A 334 -9.26 -23.84 -8.49
CA ASP A 334 -9.31 -22.88 -9.61
C ASP A 334 -10.76 -22.65 -10.09
N VAL A 335 -11.63 -22.27 -9.15
CA VAL A 335 -12.83 -21.51 -9.50
C VAL A 335 -12.33 -20.10 -9.78
N GLY A 336 -12.27 -19.72 -11.06
CA GLY A 336 -11.91 -18.36 -11.49
C GLY A 336 -10.54 -18.18 -12.15
N LEU A 337 -9.66 -19.19 -12.25
CA LEU A 337 -8.42 -19.03 -13.05
C LEU A 337 -8.73 -18.80 -14.53
N GLY A 338 -9.71 -19.54 -15.07
CA GLY A 338 -10.17 -19.31 -16.45
C GLY A 338 -10.69 -17.88 -16.65
N ASP A 339 -11.42 -17.36 -15.67
CA ASP A 339 -11.96 -16.00 -15.68
C ASP A 339 -10.85 -14.95 -15.58
N LEU A 340 -9.86 -15.16 -14.71
CA LEU A 340 -8.68 -14.31 -14.61
C LEU A 340 -7.85 -14.30 -15.90
N ILE A 341 -7.67 -15.46 -16.54
CA ILE A 341 -7.01 -15.55 -17.85
C ILE A 341 -7.82 -14.80 -18.91
N ALA A 342 -9.14 -14.97 -18.94
CA ALA A 342 -10.02 -14.25 -19.87
C ALA A 342 -9.94 -12.74 -19.65
N PHE A 343 -9.92 -12.29 -18.39
CA PHE A 343 -9.74 -10.89 -18.03
C PHE A 343 -8.39 -10.32 -18.51
N ILE A 344 -7.29 -11.03 -18.24
CA ILE A 344 -5.94 -10.66 -18.70
C ILE A 344 -5.90 -10.50 -20.22
N ILE A 345 -6.41 -11.48 -20.96
CA ILE A 345 -6.42 -11.45 -22.43
C ILE A 345 -7.34 -10.34 -22.94
N GLY A 346 -8.57 -10.24 -22.41
CA GLY A 346 -9.57 -9.28 -22.84
C GLY A 346 -9.16 -7.82 -22.61
N ARG A 347 -8.36 -7.56 -21.57
CA ARG A 347 -7.86 -6.22 -21.23
C ARG A 347 -6.45 -5.94 -21.74
N GLY A 348 -5.82 -6.91 -22.41
CA GLY A 348 -4.47 -6.77 -22.97
C GLY A 348 -3.41 -6.55 -21.90
N LEU A 349 -3.50 -7.28 -20.78
CA LEU A 349 -2.60 -7.11 -19.64
C LEU A 349 -1.31 -7.93 -19.81
N ALA A 350 -0.19 -7.34 -19.41
CA ALA A 350 1.13 -7.94 -19.51
C ALA A 350 1.51 -8.58 -18.16
N VAL A 351 1.29 -9.90 -18.07
CA VAL A 351 1.51 -10.68 -16.84
C VAL A 351 2.53 -11.77 -17.12
N ARG A 352 3.46 -11.99 -16.18
CA ARG A 352 4.45 -13.05 -16.27
C ARG A 352 4.55 -13.80 -14.95
N ARG A 353 4.68 -15.13 -15.00
CA ARG A 353 5.14 -15.90 -13.84
C ARG A 353 6.63 -15.63 -13.63
N THR A 354 7.00 -15.32 -12.40
CA THR A 354 8.37 -15.05 -11.99
C THR A 354 8.83 -16.07 -10.96
N ASP A 355 10.11 -16.04 -10.60
CA ASP A 355 10.80 -16.99 -9.73
C ASP A 355 11.41 -16.33 -8.48
N GLY A 356 11.02 -15.10 -8.18
CA GLY A 356 11.60 -14.36 -7.07
C GLY A 356 10.91 -13.05 -6.77
N TYR A 357 11.70 -12.07 -6.33
CA TYR A 357 11.24 -10.75 -5.93
C TYR A 357 11.89 -9.68 -6.79
N ARG A 358 11.14 -8.65 -7.15
CA ARG A 358 11.73 -7.51 -7.85
C ARG A 358 12.61 -6.69 -6.93
N ALA A 359 13.74 -6.21 -7.43
CA ALA A 359 14.44 -5.12 -6.77
C ALA A 359 13.53 -3.89 -6.76
N ASN A 360 13.31 -3.29 -5.58
CA ASN A 360 12.52 -2.07 -5.49
C ASN A 360 13.38 -0.85 -5.89
N THR A 361 12.73 0.22 -6.37
CA THR A 361 13.44 1.49 -6.58
C THR A 361 13.99 1.99 -5.25
N LEU A 362 15.17 2.60 -5.31
CA LEU A 362 15.80 3.24 -4.16
C LEU A 362 15.49 4.74 -4.07
N ARG A 363 14.81 5.31 -5.07
CA ARG A 363 14.40 6.72 -5.05
C ARG A 363 13.27 6.93 -4.05
N GLY A 364 13.44 7.90 -3.15
CA GLY A 364 12.49 8.14 -2.05
C GLY A 364 12.53 7.08 -0.93
N LEU A 365 13.53 6.18 -0.92
CA LEU A 365 13.67 5.11 0.07
C LEU A 365 13.68 5.62 1.52
N TRP A 366 14.15 6.85 1.73
CA TRP A 366 14.16 7.50 3.03
C TRP A 366 12.76 7.64 3.65
N ALA A 367 11.71 7.71 2.82
CA ALA A 367 10.32 7.90 3.22
C ALA A 367 9.50 6.60 3.27
N THR A 368 10.11 5.44 3.04
CA THR A 368 9.40 4.17 2.85
C THR A 368 9.85 3.08 3.82
N ALA A 369 10.45 3.43 4.95
CA ALA A 369 10.65 2.47 6.03
C ALA A 369 9.27 2.04 6.59
N PRO A 370 9.09 0.79 7.03
CA PRO A 370 10.07 -0.30 7.16
C PRO A 370 10.46 -0.96 5.83
N TYR A 371 11.50 -1.79 5.85
CA TYR A 371 12.09 -2.40 4.65
C TYR A 371 11.80 -3.90 4.52
N LEU A 372 12.10 -4.42 3.32
CA LEU A 372 11.69 -5.71 2.77
C LEU A 372 10.20 -5.78 2.42
N HIS A 373 9.81 -6.78 1.62
CA HIS A 373 8.45 -6.89 1.09
C HIS A 373 7.36 -7.07 2.17
N ASN A 374 7.75 -7.48 3.37
CA ASN A 374 6.89 -7.70 4.52
C ASN A 374 7.07 -6.64 5.61
N GLY A 375 7.89 -5.60 5.36
CA GLY A 375 8.17 -4.53 6.32
C GLY A 375 8.75 -5.04 7.64
N SER A 376 9.59 -6.08 7.62
CA SER A 376 10.12 -6.75 8.81
C SER A 376 11.37 -6.09 9.39
N VAL A 377 12.02 -5.19 8.64
CA VAL A 377 13.25 -4.51 9.04
C VAL A 377 12.97 -3.02 9.29
N PRO A 378 13.14 -2.50 10.51
CA PRO A 378 12.61 -1.18 10.89
C PRO A 378 13.35 0.01 10.31
N THR A 379 14.67 -0.11 10.11
CA THR A 379 15.53 1.01 9.70
C THR A 379 16.56 0.56 8.66
N LEU A 380 17.14 1.55 7.96
CA LEU A 380 18.16 1.29 6.94
C LEU A 380 19.43 0.73 7.60
N GLU A 381 19.76 1.20 8.80
CA GLU A 381 20.83 0.67 9.64
C GLU A 381 20.62 -0.82 9.98
N ALA A 382 19.38 -1.20 10.33
CA ALA A 382 19.05 -2.59 10.58
C ALA A 382 19.14 -3.43 9.29
N LEU A 383 18.76 -2.87 8.13
CA LEU A 383 18.90 -3.57 6.84
C LEU A 383 20.37 -3.86 6.49
N LEU A 384 21.26 -2.89 6.76
CA LEU A 384 22.72 -3.04 6.59
C LEU A 384 23.39 -3.82 7.73
N THR A 385 22.63 -4.35 8.67
CA THR A 385 23.10 -5.26 9.71
C THR A 385 22.89 -6.71 9.27
N ARG A 386 23.81 -7.60 9.65
CA ARG A 386 23.69 -9.03 9.35
C ARG A 386 22.37 -9.58 9.89
N PRO A 387 21.66 -10.45 9.16
CA PRO A 387 20.34 -10.94 9.58
C PRO A 387 20.26 -11.45 11.02
N GLU A 388 21.30 -12.16 11.49
CA GLU A 388 21.38 -12.70 12.86
C GLU A 388 21.45 -11.63 13.96
N ASP A 389 21.85 -10.41 13.61
CA ASP A 389 21.99 -9.27 14.52
C ASP A 389 20.84 -8.25 14.35
N ARG A 390 19.88 -8.50 13.43
CA ARG A 390 18.73 -7.61 13.21
C ARG A 390 17.73 -7.71 14.37
N PRO A 391 16.99 -6.62 14.69
CA PRO A 391 15.91 -6.69 15.66
C PRO A 391 14.86 -7.75 15.27
N THR A 392 14.62 -8.72 16.14
CA THR A 392 13.60 -9.75 15.95
C THR A 392 12.24 -9.35 16.52
N ARG A 393 12.23 -8.37 17.43
CA ARG A 393 11.03 -7.75 17.99
C ARG A 393 11.21 -6.24 18.08
N TRP A 394 10.23 -5.49 17.58
CA TRP A 394 10.24 -4.03 17.60
C TRP A 394 8.83 -3.46 17.41
N MET A 395 8.63 -2.20 17.77
CA MET A 395 7.32 -1.55 17.76
C MET A 395 7.08 -0.77 16.46
N ARG A 396 5.96 -1.03 15.79
CA ARG A 396 5.39 -0.19 14.71
C ARG A 396 4.15 0.52 15.27
N GLY A 397 4.33 1.73 15.78
CA GLY A 397 3.32 2.36 16.65
C GLY A 397 3.13 1.51 17.91
N ASP A 398 1.88 1.14 18.20
CA ASP A 398 1.54 0.29 19.37
C ASP A 398 1.53 -1.22 19.05
N PHE A 399 1.97 -1.61 17.85
CA PHE A 399 2.01 -3.01 17.42
C PHE A 399 3.43 -3.59 17.50
N GLU A 400 3.61 -4.72 18.20
CA GLU A 400 4.89 -5.45 18.22
C GLU A 400 5.01 -6.35 16.97
N VAL A 401 5.98 -6.02 16.11
CA VAL A 401 6.40 -6.90 15.02
C VAL A 401 7.30 -7.98 15.59
N ASP A 402 6.93 -9.26 15.41
CA ASP A 402 7.75 -10.44 15.76
C ASP A 402 8.17 -11.19 14.49
N THR A 403 9.46 -11.13 14.14
CA THR A 403 10.00 -11.69 12.89
C THR A 403 10.13 -13.21 12.91
N SER A 404 9.89 -13.87 14.06
CA SER A 404 9.84 -15.33 14.16
C SER A 404 8.51 -15.92 13.67
N ARG A 405 7.47 -15.09 13.51
CA ARG A 405 6.17 -15.51 12.97
C ARG A 405 6.29 -15.86 11.50
N PHE A 406 5.46 -16.81 11.06
CA PHE A 406 5.35 -17.16 9.65
C PHE A 406 5.09 -15.91 8.79
N GLY A 407 5.76 -15.84 7.65
CA GLY A 407 5.71 -14.71 6.73
C GLY A 407 6.42 -13.43 7.17
N SER A 408 6.78 -13.29 8.44
CA SER A 408 7.37 -12.07 9.01
C SER A 408 8.90 -12.10 9.11
N SER A 409 9.57 -13.12 8.56
CA SER A 409 11.02 -13.27 8.61
C SER A 409 11.74 -12.05 8.04
N ASN A 410 12.78 -11.61 8.75
CA ASN A 410 13.68 -10.51 8.39
C ASN A 410 15.02 -11.01 7.82
N GLU A 411 15.05 -12.21 7.26
CA GLU A 411 16.26 -12.84 6.73
C GLU A 411 16.69 -12.32 5.36
N GLY A 412 17.94 -12.63 5.02
CA GLY A 412 18.56 -12.37 3.72
C GLY A 412 18.72 -10.88 3.39
N HIS A 413 18.90 -10.58 2.11
CA HIS A 413 19.45 -9.29 1.66
C HIS A 413 20.73 -8.93 2.42
N THR A 414 21.74 -9.79 2.29
CA THR A 414 23.01 -9.76 3.02
C THR A 414 24.09 -8.91 2.35
N PHE A 415 23.85 -8.44 1.12
CA PHE A 415 24.75 -7.50 0.43
C PHE A 415 24.99 -6.24 1.26
N GLY A 416 26.25 -5.84 1.43
CA GLY A 416 26.66 -4.71 2.26
C GLY A 416 26.63 -4.95 3.78
N THR A 417 26.16 -6.10 4.27
CA THR A 417 26.05 -6.34 5.73
C THR A 417 27.38 -6.63 6.42
N THR A 418 28.44 -6.93 5.65
CA THR A 418 29.80 -7.18 6.14
C THR A 418 30.70 -5.95 6.08
N LEU A 419 30.19 -4.83 5.54
CA LEU A 419 30.93 -3.56 5.48
C LEU A 419 31.32 -3.06 6.87
N GLU A 420 32.42 -2.32 6.90
CA GLU A 420 32.84 -1.59 8.09
C GLU A 420 31.81 -0.52 8.46
N ALA A 421 31.73 -0.18 9.74
CA ALA A 421 30.70 0.73 10.27
C ALA A 421 30.68 2.09 9.54
N ALA A 422 31.85 2.62 9.19
CA ALA A 422 31.96 3.89 8.48
C ALA A 422 31.44 3.80 7.04
N ASP A 423 31.62 2.67 6.34
CA ASP A 423 31.10 2.48 4.99
C ASP A 423 29.59 2.21 4.99
N LYS A 424 29.07 1.53 6.03
CA LYS A 424 27.61 1.41 6.24
C LYS A 424 26.95 2.77 6.46
N ALA A 425 27.56 3.62 7.29
CA ALA A 425 27.06 4.96 7.55
C ALA A 425 27.05 5.82 6.28
N ALA A 426 28.15 5.80 5.52
CA ALA A 426 28.26 6.51 4.25
C ALA A 426 27.23 5.99 3.23
N LEU A 427 27.10 4.67 3.07
CA LEU A 427 26.12 4.04 2.20
C LEU A 427 24.69 4.45 2.59
N ALA A 428 24.36 4.43 3.88
CA ALA A 428 23.05 4.88 4.36
C ALA A 428 22.80 6.37 4.07
N ALA A 429 23.81 7.24 4.21
CA ALA A 429 23.70 8.65 3.84
C ALA A 429 23.45 8.81 2.32
N PHE A 430 24.17 8.06 1.48
CA PHE A 430 23.93 8.07 0.04
C PHE A 430 22.52 7.61 -0.31
N LEU A 431 22.06 6.48 0.25
CA LEU A 431 20.71 5.96 0.00
C LEU A 431 19.60 6.91 0.46
N ARG A 432 19.81 7.67 1.55
CA ARG A 432 18.87 8.72 1.99
C ARG A 432 18.85 9.94 1.08
N SER A 433 19.88 10.14 0.26
CA SER A 433 19.98 11.25 -0.68
C SER A 433 19.30 10.96 -2.04
N LEU A 434 18.72 9.76 -2.20
CA LEU A 434 18.11 9.28 -3.45
C LEU A 434 16.60 9.55 -3.55
#